data_AF-A0A9W5YQB6-F1
#
_entry.id   AF-A0A9W5YQB6-F1
#
_cell.length_a   1.000
_cell.length_b   1.000
_cell.length_c   1.000
_cell.angle_alpha   90.00
_cell.angle_beta   90.00
_cell.angle_gamma   90.00
#
_symmetry.space_group_name_H-M   'P 1'
#
loop_
_entity.id
_entity.type
_entity.pdbx_description
1 polymer ?
#
loop_
_entity_poly.entity_id
_entity_poly.type
_entity_poly.pdbx_seq_one_letter_code
_entity_poly.pdbx_strand_id
1 'polypeptide(L)'
;MNRFFKTVPSEVHPAIRHVEINQEMHSEPSLTEHRIHKVRSDWAFTMACENLVKCCSGLRVLYIYFRIRDWPMNLEIGEAWSLPMMAFAEYKGGLDFVSINLNMPKFGLPKLKNMAKTLEKRFMKPKAFQIREDERIARELSSTLNKKLVYVDN
;
A
#
# COMPACT_ATOMS: atom_id res chain seq x y z
N MET A 1 14.07 4.12 -7.16
CA MET A 1 13.13 4.14 -8.31
C MET A 1 13.60 4.97 -9.51
N ASN A 2 14.13 6.19 -9.33
CA ASN A 2 14.51 7.06 -10.46
C ASN A 2 15.44 6.43 -11.51
N ARG A 3 16.32 5.49 -11.12
CA ARG A 3 17.19 4.79 -12.07
C ARG A 3 16.39 3.86 -13.01
N PHE A 4 15.36 3.18 -12.50
CA PHE A 4 14.53 2.28 -13.29
C PHE A 4 13.87 3.01 -14.47
N PHE A 5 13.20 4.12 -14.20
CA PHE A 5 12.54 4.92 -15.24
C PHE A 5 13.51 5.64 -16.19
N LYS A 6 14.78 5.80 -15.80
CA LYS A 6 15.84 6.30 -16.69
C LYS A 6 16.45 5.22 -17.57
N THR A 7 16.40 3.95 -17.15
CA THR A 7 17.01 2.82 -17.86
C THR A 7 16.02 2.11 -18.77
N VAL A 8 14.75 2.00 -18.36
CA VAL A 8 13.71 1.39 -19.18
C VAL A 8 13.18 2.44 -20.17
N PRO A 9 13.09 2.13 -21.48
CA PRO A 9 12.51 3.04 -22.47
C PRO A 9 11.07 3.43 -22.12
N SER A 10 10.70 4.68 -22.37
CA SER A 10 9.38 5.24 -22.06
C SER A 10 8.22 4.46 -22.69
N GLU A 11 8.47 3.87 -23.86
CA GLU A 11 7.49 3.11 -24.64
C GLU A 11 7.07 1.82 -23.92
N VAL A 12 7.93 1.32 -23.02
CA VAL A 12 7.71 0.08 -22.27
C VAL A 12 7.00 0.33 -20.94
N HIS A 13 7.04 1.56 -20.39
CA HIS A 13 6.41 1.86 -19.10
C HIS A 13 4.91 1.52 -19.05
N PRO A 14 4.10 1.78 -20.10
CA PRO A 14 2.70 1.36 -20.15
C PRO A 14 2.47 -0.15 -20.08
N ALA A 15 3.48 -0.98 -20.40
CA ALA A 15 3.37 -2.44 -20.32
C ALA A 15 3.50 -2.97 -18.88
N ILE A 16 3.94 -2.13 -17.93
CA ILE A 16 4.08 -2.51 -16.52
C ILE A 16 2.70 -2.58 -15.87
N ARG A 17 2.25 -3.81 -15.58
CA ARG A 17 0.92 -4.09 -14.99
C ARG A 17 0.92 -4.38 -13.51
N HIS A 18 2.06 -4.80 -12.98
CA HIS A 18 2.18 -5.28 -11.61
C HIS A 18 3.43 -4.69 -10.96
N VAL A 19 3.27 -4.08 -9.79
CA VAL A 19 4.37 -3.50 -9.01
C VAL A 19 4.23 -3.87 -7.55
N GLU A 20 5.36 -4.22 -6.95
CA GLU A 20 5.51 -4.42 -5.52
C GLU A 20 6.46 -3.36 -4.96
N ILE A 21 6.06 -2.73 -3.86
CA ILE A 21 6.86 -1.73 -3.16
C ILE A 21 7.14 -2.24 -1.76
N ASN A 22 8.41 -2.34 -1.41
CA ASN A 22 8.86 -2.66 -0.07
C ASN A 22 9.62 -1.44 0.47
N GLN A 23 9.00 -0.72 1.40
CA GLN A 23 9.52 0.53 1.94
C GLN A 23 9.62 0.47 3.47
N GLU A 24 10.76 0.90 4.00
CA GLU A 24 10.99 1.12 5.43
C GLU A 24 11.39 2.58 5.64
N MET A 25 10.67 3.28 6.51
CA MET A 25 11.00 4.66 6.90
C MET A 25 12.17 4.68 7.88
N HIS A 26 12.85 5.82 8.02
CA HIS A 26 13.87 6.02 9.06
C HIS A 26 13.29 6.76 10.27
N SER A 27 13.52 6.24 11.49
CA SER A 27 13.07 6.81 12.77
C SER A 27 13.95 7.99 13.25
N GLU A 28 14.53 8.80 12.38
CA GLU A 28 15.53 9.77 12.84
C GLU A 28 14.92 11.05 13.43
N PRO A 29 15.37 11.48 14.63
CA PRO A 29 15.00 12.77 15.21
C PRO A 29 15.51 13.94 14.36
N SER A 30 14.77 15.05 14.41
CA SER A 30 14.97 16.27 13.62
C SER A 30 16.33 16.97 13.80
N LEU A 31 17.11 16.59 14.81
CA LEU A 31 18.33 17.29 15.24
C LEU A 31 19.62 16.47 15.06
N THR A 32 19.59 15.38 14.29
CA THR A 32 20.77 14.55 14.03
C THR A 32 21.36 14.84 12.65
N GLU A 33 22.69 14.73 12.53
CA GLU A 33 23.42 14.87 11.26
C GLU A 33 22.89 13.91 10.17
N HIS A 34 22.30 12.79 10.59
CA HIS A 34 21.76 11.78 9.69
C HIS A 34 20.40 12.12 9.07
N ARG A 35 19.70 13.16 9.54
CA ARG A 35 18.38 13.59 9.03
C ARG A 35 18.33 13.71 7.50
N ILE A 36 19.45 14.05 6.87
CA ILE A 36 19.56 14.10 5.42
C ILE A 36 19.23 12.76 4.74
N HIS A 37 19.57 11.62 5.36
CA HIS A 37 19.27 10.29 4.88
C HIS A 37 17.78 9.99 4.95
N LYS A 38 17.12 10.34 6.07
CA LYS A 38 15.66 10.26 6.19
C LYS A 38 14.96 11.06 5.09
N VAL A 39 15.28 12.35 4.98
CA VAL A 39 14.65 13.25 3.99
C VAL A 39 14.86 12.73 2.57
N ARG A 40 16.06 12.23 2.24
CA ARG A 40 16.34 11.64 0.92
C ARG A 40 15.55 10.36 0.68
N SER A 41 15.39 9.50 1.69
CA SER A 41 14.62 8.27 1.59
C SER A 41 13.14 8.56 1.38
N ASP A 42 12.56 9.46 2.19
CA ASP A 42 11.17 9.89 2.08
C ASP A 42 10.89 10.52 0.71
N TRP A 43 11.79 11.40 0.26
CA TRP A 43 11.70 12.00 -1.07
C TRP A 43 11.79 10.95 -2.19
N ALA A 44 12.70 9.98 -2.07
CA ALA A 44 12.84 8.92 -3.06
C ALA A 44 11.58 8.04 -3.13
N PHE A 45 10.90 7.83 -2.00
CA PHE A 45 9.63 7.11 -1.93
C PHE A 45 8.49 7.92 -2.59
N THR A 46 8.36 9.21 -2.28
CA THR A 46 7.40 10.11 -2.97
C THR A 46 7.58 10.08 -4.48
N MET A 47 8.82 10.29 -4.95
CA MET A 47 9.14 10.22 -6.38
C MET A 47 8.87 8.84 -6.99
N ALA A 48 9.01 7.76 -6.23
CA ALA A 48 8.69 6.43 -6.70
C ALA A 48 7.19 6.29 -7.00
N CYS A 49 6.34 6.70 -6.05
CA CYS A 49 4.89 6.67 -6.19
C CYS A 49 4.41 7.56 -7.34
N GLU A 50 4.89 8.79 -7.43
CA GLU A 50 4.52 9.73 -8.50
C GLU A 50 4.94 9.22 -9.88
N ASN A 51 6.17 8.71 -10.03
CA ASN A 51 6.62 8.18 -11.32
C ASN A 51 5.83 6.93 -11.73
N LEU A 52 5.45 6.06 -10.79
CA LEU A 52 4.61 4.91 -11.11
C LEU A 52 3.25 5.34 -11.67
N VAL A 53 2.63 6.34 -11.04
CA VAL A 53 1.34 6.87 -11.49
C VAL A 53 1.47 7.56 -12.86
N LYS A 54 2.54 8.32 -13.06
CA LYS A 54 2.78 9.09 -14.29
C LYS A 54 3.19 8.23 -15.48
N CYS A 55 4.08 7.26 -15.28
CA CYS A 55 4.72 6.53 -16.37
C CYS A 55 4.02 5.18 -16.66
N CYS A 56 3.54 4.48 -15.64
CA CYS A 56 2.97 3.15 -15.80
C CYS A 56 1.47 3.23 -16.01
N SER A 57 1.00 3.67 -17.19
CA SER A 57 -0.44 3.80 -17.49
C SER A 57 -1.20 2.48 -17.59
N GLY A 58 -0.50 1.35 -17.65
CA GLY A 58 -1.10 0.00 -17.63
C GLY A 58 -1.09 -0.68 -16.27
N LEU A 59 -0.74 0.02 -15.19
CA LEU A 59 -0.69 -0.54 -13.84
C LEU A 59 -2.09 -1.02 -13.41
N ARG A 60 -2.15 -2.25 -12.92
CA ARG A 60 -3.39 -2.92 -12.47
C ARG A 60 -3.27 -3.45 -11.05
N VAL A 61 -2.10 -3.95 -10.69
CA VAL A 61 -1.85 -4.65 -9.44
C VAL A 61 -0.75 -3.93 -8.67
N LEU A 62 -1.01 -3.61 -7.41
CA LEU A 62 -0.07 -2.93 -6.51
C LEU A 62 -0.01 -3.64 -5.16
N TYR A 63 1.20 -4.04 -4.76
CA TYR A 63 1.47 -4.47 -3.39
C TYR A 63 2.36 -3.44 -2.70
N ILE A 64 2.04 -3.09 -1.47
CA ILE A 64 2.86 -2.21 -0.64
C ILE A 64 3.09 -2.86 0.71
N TYR A 65 4.34 -3.19 1.01
CA TYR A 65 4.78 -3.42 2.38
C TYR A 65 5.43 -2.13 2.88
N PHE A 66 4.85 -1.54 3.93
CA PHE A 66 5.32 -0.27 4.46
C PHE A 66 5.56 -0.35 5.96
N ARG A 67 6.83 -0.22 6.36
CA ARG A 67 7.21 -0.11 7.76
C ARG A 67 7.38 1.34 8.14
N ILE A 68 6.40 1.84 8.89
CA ILE A 68 6.38 3.20 9.42
C ILE A 68 7.31 3.22 10.64
N ARG A 69 8.05 4.32 10.76
CA ARG A 69 9.06 4.52 11.79
C ARG A 69 8.98 5.89 12.46
N ASP A 70 8.09 6.74 11.98
CA ASP A 70 7.83 8.08 12.54
C ASP A 70 7.12 7.99 13.89
N TRP A 71 7.58 8.80 14.84
CA TRP A 71 6.93 8.95 16.13
C TRP A 71 7.32 10.30 16.76
N PRO A 72 6.40 11.02 17.42
CA PRO A 72 4.95 10.77 17.52
C PRO A 72 4.20 11.09 16.20
N MET A 73 3.08 10.41 15.94
CA MET A 73 2.22 10.60 14.75
C MET A 73 0.80 10.06 14.98
N ASN A 74 -0.18 10.45 14.17
CA ASN A 74 -1.52 9.85 14.15
C ASN A 74 -1.69 8.93 12.94
N LEU A 75 -2.22 7.74 13.17
CA LEU A 75 -2.50 6.82 12.08
C LEU A 75 -3.75 7.27 11.32
N GLU A 76 -3.57 8.27 10.45
CA GLU A 76 -4.61 8.96 9.68
C GLU A 76 -4.10 9.30 8.27
N ILE A 77 -5.02 9.30 7.30
CA ILE A 77 -4.70 9.69 5.93
C ILE A 77 -4.58 11.21 5.86
N GLY A 78 -3.53 11.70 5.21
CA GLY A 78 -3.18 13.12 5.15
C GLY A 78 -1.95 13.45 6.00
N GLU A 79 -1.54 12.55 6.89
CA GLU A 79 -0.24 12.66 7.56
C GLU A 79 0.92 12.32 6.62
N ALA A 80 2.12 12.84 6.95
CA ALA A 80 3.32 12.76 6.12
C ALA A 80 3.66 11.33 5.63
N TRP A 81 3.47 10.31 6.48
CA TRP A 81 3.71 8.91 6.12
C TRP A 81 2.80 8.42 4.98
N SER A 82 1.59 8.96 4.87
CA SER A 82 0.56 8.51 3.92
C SER A 82 0.61 9.26 2.58
N LEU A 83 1.09 10.51 2.59
CA LEU A 83 1.08 11.40 1.43
C LEU A 83 1.69 10.78 0.15
N PRO A 84 2.85 10.09 0.19
CA PRO A 84 3.43 9.50 -1.02
C PRO A 84 2.47 8.53 -1.73
N MET A 85 1.78 7.69 -0.96
CA MET A 85 0.88 6.68 -1.51
C MET A 85 -0.41 7.30 -2.06
N MET A 86 -0.77 8.52 -1.65
CA MET A 86 -1.98 9.20 -2.13
C MET A 86 -1.96 9.49 -3.62
N ALA A 87 -0.79 9.50 -4.27
CA ALA A 87 -0.69 9.56 -5.72
C ALA A 87 -1.50 8.45 -6.42
N PHE A 88 -1.63 7.26 -5.81
CA PHE A 88 -2.43 6.16 -6.37
C PHE A 88 -3.94 6.38 -6.28
N ALA A 89 -4.42 7.28 -5.42
CA ALA A 89 -5.83 7.64 -5.38
C ALA A 89 -6.26 8.43 -6.63
N GLU A 90 -5.31 9.12 -7.27
CA GLU A 90 -5.53 9.89 -8.49
C GLU A 90 -5.27 9.06 -9.76
N TYR A 91 -4.89 7.78 -9.60
CA TYR A 91 -4.60 6.90 -10.71
C TYR A 91 -5.85 6.67 -11.55
N LYS A 92 -5.78 7.06 -12.84
CA LYS A 92 -6.93 7.13 -13.74
C LYS A 92 -7.70 5.81 -13.79
N GLY A 93 -8.93 5.83 -13.29
CA GLY A 93 -9.83 4.68 -13.29
C GLY A 93 -9.58 3.66 -12.18
N GLY A 94 -8.66 3.92 -11.24
CA GLY A 94 -8.32 3.03 -10.12
C GLY A 94 -7.57 1.77 -10.52
N LEU A 95 -7.00 1.08 -9.53
CA LEU A 95 -6.29 -0.18 -9.71
C LEU A 95 -7.24 -1.38 -9.62
N ASP A 96 -6.93 -2.47 -10.32
CA ASP A 96 -7.72 -3.71 -10.27
C ASP A 96 -7.50 -4.45 -8.94
N PHE A 97 -6.28 -4.37 -8.39
CA PHE A 97 -5.95 -4.99 -7.11
C PHE A 97 -4.92 -4.17 -6.35
N VAL A 98 -5.16 -3.95 -5.06
CA VAL A 98 -4.19 -3.32 -4.16
C VAL A 98 -4.14 -4.09 -2.85
N SER A 99 -2.94 -4.42 -2.38
CA SER A 99 -2.74 -4.97 -1.03
C SER A 99 -1.69 -4.17 -0.29
N ILE A 100 -2.03 -3.71 0.91
CA ILE A 100 -1.17 -2.88 1.74
C ILE A 100 -0.96 -3.58 3.08
N ASN A 101 0.30 -3.72 3.47
CA ASN A 101 0.69 -4.20 4.78
C ASN A 101 1.42 -3.08 5.52
N LEU A 102 0.76 -2.50 6.52
CA LEU A 102 1.33 -1.49 7.39
C LEU A 102 1.93 -2.15 8.63
N ASN A 103 3.20 -1.85 8.91
CA ASN A 103 3.88 -2.26 10.12
C ASN A 103 4.30 -1.03 10.92
N MET A 104 3.82 -0.92 12.16
CA MET A 104 4.23 0.12 13.10
C MET A 104 4.11 -0.43 14.54
N PRO A 105 5.21 -0.57 15.31
CA PRO A 105 5.17 -1.20 16.62
C PRO A 105 4.23 -0.54 17.65
N LYS A 106 3.95 0.75 17.50
CA LYS A 106 3.16 1.54 18.46
C LYS A 106 1.64 1.43 18.25
N PHE A 107 1.18 0.92 17.11
CA PHE A 107 -0.25 0.72 16.85
C PHE A 107 -0.60 -0.77 16.85
N GLY A 108 -1.77 -1.11 17.41
CA GLY A 108 -2.27 -2.48 17.38
C GLY A 108 -2.55 -2.95 15.95
N LEU A 109 -2.35 -4.24 15.70
CA LEU A 109 -2.58 -4.87 14.39
C LEU A 109 -3.98 -4.60 13.81
N PRO A 110 -5.09 -4.61 14.58
CA PRO A 110 -6.40 -4.28 14.04
C PRO A 110 -6.49 -2.85 13.47
N LYS A 111 -5.85 -1.89 14.14
CA LYS A 111 -5.83 -0.48 13.70
C LYS A 111 -5.05 -0.34 12.39
N LEU A 112 -3.89 -1.00 12.29
CA LEU A 112 -3.08 -1.03 11.08
C LEU A 112 -3.79 -1.70 9.91
N LYS A 113 -4.45 -2.85 10.13
CA LYS A 113 -5.26 -3.53 9.11
C LYS A 113 -6.42 -2.69 8.63
N ASN A 114 -7.12 -1.99 9.52
CA ASN A 114 -8.22 -1.09 9.15
C ASN A 114 -7.73 0.10 8.32
N MET A 115 -6.59 0.69 8.70
CA MET A 115 -5.99 1.77 7.93
C MET A 115 -5.54 1.28 6.54
N ALA A 116 -4.86 0.14 6.47
CA ALA A 116 -4.46 -0.48 5.21
C ALA A 116 -5.67 -0.72 4.29
N LYS A 117 -6.76 -1.32 4.82
CA LYS A 117 -8.01 -1.52 4.09
C LYS A 117 -8.62 -0.21 3.58
N THR A 118 -8.50 0.87 4.37
CA THR A 118 -8.99 2.20 3.97
C THR A 118 -8.20 2.76 2.79
N LEU A 119 -6.87 2.59 2.79
CA LEU A 119 -6.02 2.96 1.67
C LEU A 119 -6.31 2.09 0.43
N GLU A 120 -6.42 0.77 0.60
CA GLU A 120 -6.75 -0.17 -0.49
C GLU A 120 -8.08 0.21 -1.16
N LYS A 121 -9.13 0.47 -0.37
CA LYS A 121 -10.43 0.93 -0.87
C LYS A 121 -10.32 2.20 -1.70
N ARG A 122 -9.41 3.10 -1.32
CA ARG A 122 -9.22 4.39 -2.00
C ARG A 122 -8.43 4.27 -3.30
N PHE A 123 -7.53 3.30 -3.41
CA PHE A 123 -6.68 3.11 -4.59
C PHE A 123 -7.28 2.14 -5.61
N MET A 124 -8.15 1.23 -5.16
CA MET A 124 -8.82 0.26 -6.03
C MET A 124 -10.03 0.83 -6.75
N LYS A 125 -10.36 0.21 -7.89
CA LYS A 125 -11.68 0.33 -8.53
C LYS A 125 -12.77 -0.06 -7.54
N PRO A 126 -13.86 0.72 -7.40
CA PRO A 126 -14.95 0.40 -6.46
C PRO A 126 -15.52 -1.01 -6.65
N LYS A 127 -15.74 -1.43 -7.91
CA LYS A 127 -16.25 -2.77 -8.22
C LYS A 127 -15.25 -3.87 -7.87
N ALA A 128 -13.96 -3.67 -8.15
CA ALA A 128 -12.93 -4.66 -7.85
C ALA A 128 -12.76 -4.84 -6.33
N PHE A 129 -12.84 -3.74 -5.57
CA PHE A 129 -12.83 -3.79 -4.12
C PHE A 129 -14.03 -4.56 -3.57
N GLN A 130 -15.23 -4.28 -4.08
CA GLN A 130 -16.45 -4.98 -3.65
C GLN A 130 -16.37 -6.48 -3.90
N ILE A 131 -16.00 -6.91 -5.11
CA ILE A 131 -15.85 -8.33 -5.47
C ILE A 131 -14.87 -9.02 -4.51
N ARG A 132 -13.72 -8.38 -4.23
CA ARG A 132 -12.72 -8.94 -3.31
C ARG A 132 -13.25 -9.10 -1.89
N GLU A 133 -14.01 -8.14 -1.39
CA GLU A 133 -14.62 -8.22 -0.06
C GLU A 133 -15.71 -9.28 0.00
N ASP A 134 -16.54 -9.40 -1.04
CA ASP A 134 -17.57 -10.43 -1.14
C ASP A 134 -16.96 -11.84 -1.15
N GLU A 135 -15.90 -12.05 -1.94
CA GLU A 135 -15.13 -13.29 -1.94
C GLU A 135 -14.54 -13.60 -0.56
N ARG A 136 -14.03 -12.59 0.15
CA ARG A 136 -13.46 -12.77 1.48
C ARG A 136 -14.53 -13.21 2.48
N ILE A 137 -15.69 -12.56 2.46
CA ILE A 137 -16.85 -12.90 3.31
C ILE A 137 -17.34 -14.31 2.99
N ALA A 138 -17.45 -14.68 1.70
CA ALA A 138 -17.84 -16.02 1.28
C ALA A 138 -16.88 -17.09 1.83
N ARG A 139 -15.56 -16.86 1.74
CA ARG A 139 -14.55 -17.77 2.31
C ARG A 139 -14.64 -17.88 3.83
N GLU A 140 -14.84 -16.75 4.53
CA GLU A 140 -15.01 -16.73 5.99
C GLU A 140 -16.26 -17.52 6.43
N LEU A 141 -17.38 -17.35 5.73
CA LEU A 141 -18.61 -18.10 5.96
C LEU A 141 -18.44 -19.61 5.70
N SER A 142 -17.87 -19.98 4.55
CA SER A 142 -17.59 -21.40 4.25
C SER A 142 -16.67 -22.04 5.28
N SER A 143 -15.64 -21.32 5.75
CA SER A 143 -14.74 -21.84 6.78
C SER A 143 -15.43 -22.07 8.12
N THR A 144 -16.39 -21.21 8.48
CA THR A 144 -17.15 -21.32 9.73
C THR A 144 -18.16 -22.46 9.66
N LEU A 145 -18.83 -22.63 8.53
CA LEU A 145 -19.72 -23.78 8.28
C LEU A 145 -18.97 -25.10 8.38
N ASN A 146 -17.81 -25.22 7.73
CA ASN A 146 -16.97 -26.42 7.80
C ASN A 146 -16.54 -26.73 9.23
N LYS A 147 -16.16 -25.71 10.02
CA LYS A 147 -15.84 -25.91 11.44
C LYS A 147 -17.04 -26.42 12.23
N LYS A 148 -18.23 -25.83 12.04
CA LYS A 148 -19.45 -26.26 12.75
C LYS A 148 -19.83 -27.72 12.44
N LEU A 149 -19.70 -28.15 11.18
CA LEU A 149 -19.97 -29.54 10.79
C LEU A 149 -19.05 -30.53 11.53
N VAL A 150 -17.75 -30.21 11.64
CA VAL A 150 -16.78 -31.04 12.38
C VAL A 150 -17.09 -31.14 13.90
N TYR A 151 -17.79 -30.17 14.49
CA TYR A 151 -18.20 -30.21 15.91
C TYR A 151 -19.52 -30.97 16.16
N VAL A 152 -20.32 -31.23 15.12
CA VAL A 152 -21.58 -31.99 15.25
C VAL A 152 -21.36 -33.49 15.06
N ASP A 153 -20.26 -33.88 14.40
CA ASP A 153 -19.89 -35.27 14.12
C ASP A 153 -18.93 -35.88 15.19
N ASN A 154 -18.79 -35.27 16.38
CA ASN A 154 -18.06 -35.80 17.55
C ASN A 154 -18.97 -35.90 18.77
#